data_AF-A0A7S3DDM9-F1
#
_entry.id   AF-A0A7S3DDM9-F1
#
_cell.length_a   1.000
_cell.length_b   1.000
_cell.length_c   1.000
_cell.angle_alpha   90.00
_cell.angle_beta   90.00
_cell.angle_gamma   90.00
#
_symmetry.space_group_name_H-M   'P 1'
#
loop_
_entity.id
_entity.type
_entity.pdbx_description
1 polymer ?
#
loop_
_entity_poly.entity_id
_entity_poly.type
_entity_poly.pdbx_seq_one_letter_code
_entity_poly.pdbx_strand_id
1 'polypeptide(L)'
;MKNGIFFFFPFPSLRSWAGELKEPESRWPNTGAEQYRWHNTSETQENSFSARLRSYPGSGFAVPIPRDEDERNALFDELESVRWLDERTRAVFVDFLVYNTNIDVLSIVKVMAEFPPTGGAIPSINMRNVRLGYLYPSRSTIFDLAWDGILLGVVLVYIIMLFVGCKRKGFKKQVLHFWGILDIANYFLFLIAYVLKFRAILICFNIDFPPPHNGFTNYETPGWSIDMWRNLMAINCTISWLKTFKFAGDVPFMAQIVHVIF
;
A
#
# COMPACT_ATOMS: atom_id res chain seq x y z
N MET A 1 20.63 -6.35 5.38
CA MET A 1 19.26 -5.79 5.23
C MET A 1 18.26 -6.83 5.69
N LYS A 2 17.83 -6.80 6.96
CA LYS A 2 16.70 -7.56 7.52
C LYS A 2 16.27 -6.86 8.81
N ASN A 3 15.39 -5.86 8.72
CA ASN A 3 14.66 -5.39 9.89
C ASN A 3 13.27 -5.98 9.74
N GLY A 4 12.87 -6.86 10.64
CA GLY A 4 11.50 -7.37 10.64
C GLY A 4 10.80 -7.17 11.95
N ILE A 5 9.49 -6.98 11.81
CA ILE A 5 8.57 -6.91 12.92
C ILE A 5 7.68 -8.13 12.85
N PHE A 6 7.53 -8.77 14.00
CA PHE A 6 6.44 -9.67 14.29
C PHE A 6 5.18 -8.87 14.61
N PHE A 7 4.03 -9.23 14.05
CA PHE A 7 2.74 -8.78 14.60
C PHE A 7 2.03 -10.00 15.18
N PHE A 8 1.53 -9.84 16.40
CA PHE A 8 0.84 -10.89 17.15
C PHE A 8 -0.61 -10.50 17.43
N PHE A 9 -1.51 -11.46 17.19
CA PHE A 9 -2.92 -11.37 17.57
C PHE A 9 -3.30 -12.63 18.34
N PRO A 10 -3.56 -12.52 19.64
CA PRO A 10 -4.15 -13.61 20.39
C PRO A 10 -5.66 -13.46 20.47
N PHE A 11 -6.35 -14.60 20.54
CA PHE A 11 -7.71 -14.64 21.06
C PHE A 11 -7.71 -15.10 22.52
N PRO A 12 -8.59 -14.54 23.37
CA PRO A 12 -8.77 -15.02 24.74
C PRO A 12 -9.38 -16.44 24.82
N SER A 13 -10.06 -16.94 23.78
CA SER A 13 -10.67 -18.28 23.81
C SER A 13 -10.96 -18.91 22.45
N LEU A 14 -11.08 -20.24 22.42
CA LEU A 14 -11.46 -21.06 21.26
C LEU A 14 -12.88 -20.76 20.71
N ARG A 15 -13.73 -20.03 21.44
CA ARG A 15 -15.18 -19.98 21.19
C ARG A 15 -15.68 -18.88 20.24
N SER A 16 -14.87 -17.88 19.92
CA SER A 16 -15.33 -16.76 19.08
C SER A 16 -14.35 -16.48 17.95
N TRP A 17 -14.22 -17.43 17.02
CA TRP A 17 -13.59 -17.11 15.74
C TRP A 17 -14.27 -15.92 15.09
N ALA A 18 -15.60 -15.75 15.21
CA ALA A 18 -16.34 -14.62 14.64
C ALA A 18 -16.26 -13.27 15.42
N GLY A 19 -15.48 -13.18 16.50
CA GLY A 19 -15.41 -11.98 17.35
C GLY A 19 -14.38 -10.93 16.87
N GLU A 20 -14.55 -9.69 17.34
CA GLU A 20 -13.54 -8.63 17.21
C GLU A 20 -12.22 -9.04 17.87
N LEU A 21 -11.11 -8.65 17.23
CA LEU A 21 -9.77 -8.83 17.80
C LEU A 21 -9.63 -7.89 19.00
N LYS A 22 -9.60 -8.45 20.20
CA LYS A 22 -9.39 -7.72 21.44
C LYS A 22 -7.95 -7.87 21.91
N GLU A 23 -7.45 -6.86 22.61
CA GLU A 23 -6.18 -6.95 23.34
C GLU A 23 -6.22 -8.16 24.29
N PRO A 24 -5.19 -9.03 24.27
CA PRO A 24 -5.05 -10.09 25.27
C PRO A 24 -4.74 -9.57 26.67
N GLU A 25 -5.02 -10.38 27.67
CA GLU A 25 -4.27 -10.31 28.92
C GLU A 25 -2.80 -10.73 28.68
N SER A 26 -1.85 -9.86 29.06
CA SER A 26 -0.43 -10.19 29.00
C SER A 26 -0.10 -11.33 29.97
N ARG A 27 0.25 -12.49 29.41
CA ARG A 27 0.75 -13.68 30.13
C ARG A 27 2.29 -13.75 30.24
N TRP A 28 3.00 -12.87 29.54
CA TRP A 28 4.46 -12.89 29.46
C TRP A 28 5.01 -12.25 30.74
N PRO A 29 6.25 -12.59 31.15
CA PRO A 29 6.83 -12.00 32.34
C PRO A 29 6.74 -10.47 32.28
N ASN A 30 6.28 -9.83 33.35
CA ASN A 30 6.25 -8.35 33.47
C ASN A 30 7.69 -7.81 33.66
N THR A 31 8.55 -8.05 32.67
CA THR A 31 9.94 -7.57 32.64
C THR A 31 10.05 -6.16 32.07
N GLY A 32 8.95 -5.60 31.56
CA GLY A 32 8.93 -4.27 30.93
C GLY A 32 9.59 -4.22 29.54
N ALA A 33 9.98 -5.38 28.98
CA ALA A 33 10.56 -5.45 27.65
C ALA A 33 9.51 -5.16 26.56
N GLU A 34 9.88 -4.37 25.55
CA GLU A 34 8.96 -3.94 24.48
C GLU A 34 8.35 -5.13 23.71
N GLN A 35 9.11 -6.22 23.55
CA GLN A 35 8.68 -7.45 22.89
C GLN A 35 7.49 -8.18 23.53
N TYR A 36 7.17 -7.86 24.80
CA TYR A 36 6.07 -8.44 25.56
C TYR A 36 4.95 -7.42 25.83
N ARG A 37 5.02 -6.25 25.19
CA ARG A 37 4.01 -5.19 25.30
C ARG A 37 3.12 -5.18 24.06
N TRP A 38 1.83 -4.99 24.28
CA TRP A 38 0.89 -4.74 23.20
C TRP A 38 1.05 -3.32 22.66
N HIS A 39 1.20 -3.19 21.34
CA HIS A 39 1.23 -1.93 20.64
C HIS A 39 -0.06 -1.69 19.86
N ASN A 40 -0.65 -0.52 20.04
CA ASN A 40 -1.82 -0.11 19.27
C ASN A 40 -1.44 0.32 17.86
N THR A 41 -2.39 0.29 16.93
CA THR A 41 -2.21 0.68 15.52
C THR A 41 -1.62 2.09 15.37
N SER A 42 -1.93 3.01 16.29
CA SER A 42 -1.37 4.36 16.31
C SER A 42 0.12 4.42 16.66
N GLU A 43 0.60 3.46 17.45
CA GLU A 43 2.01 3.37 17.85
C GLU A 43 2.85 2.70 16.75
N THR A 44 2.36 1.60 16.20
CA THR A 44 3.04 0.84 15.13
C THR A 44 2.99 1.54 13.78
N GLN A 45 2.03 2.47 13.62
CA GLN A 45 1.73 3.18 12.38
C GLN A 45 1.40 2.25 11.20
N GLU A 46 1.00 1.01 11.48
CA GLU A 46 0.70 0.01 10.46
C GLU A 46 -0.76 0.06 10.00
N ASN A 47 -0.96 -0.20 8.71
CA ASN A 47 -2.31 -0.36 8.18
C ASN A 47 -2.82 -1.77 8.47
N SER A 48 -4.14 -1.92 8.53
CA SER A 48 -4.75 -3.25 8.54
C SER A 48 -4.36 -4.04 7.30
N PHE A 49 -3.97 -5.29 7.48
CA PHE A 49 -3.58 -6.18 6.41
C PHE A 49 -4.68 -7.21 6.13
N SER A 50 -5.15 -7.30 4.89
CA SER A 50 -6.13 -8.31 4.49
C SER A 50 -5.44 -9.59 4.04
N ALA A 51 -5.53 -10.64 4.85
CA ALA A 51 -4.97 -11.96 4.55
C ALA A 51 -6.03 -12.94 4.03
N ARG A 52 -5.67 -14.22 3.88
CA ARG A 52 -6.53 -15.21 3.24
C ARG A 52 -7.71 -15.62 4.10
N LEU A 53 -7.52 -15.76 5.42
CA LEU A 53 -8.62 -16.11 6.33
C LEU A 53 -9.37 -14.88 6.84
N ARG A 54 -8.64 -13.79 7.16
CA ARG A 54 -9.21 -12.57 7.74
C ARG A 54 -8.30 -11.36 7.52
N SER A 55 -8.86 -10.17 7.69
CA SER A 55 -8.09 -8.94 7.86
C SER A 55 -7.61 -8.74 9.31
N TYR A 56 -6.32 -8.52 9.49
CA TYR A 56 -5.69 -8.23 10.76
C TYR A 56 -5.44 -6.71 10.88
N PRO A 57 -5.66 -6.09 12.05
CA PRO A 57 -5.30 -4.69 12.28
C PRO A 57 -3.78 -4.52 12.30
N GLY A 58 -3.28 -3.28 12.39
CA GLY A 58 -1.85 -2.99 12.52
C GLY A 58 -1.35 -3.04 13.97
N SER A 59 -2.18 -3.42 14.93
CA SER A 59 -1.84 -3.53 16.36
C SER A 59 -1.20 -4.89 16.66
N GLY A 60 -0.43 -5.04 17.73
CA GLY A 60 0.09 -6.35 18.14
C GLY A 60 1.32 -6.25 19.01
N PHE A 61 1.92 -7.39 19.32
CA PHE A 61 3.26 -7.45 19.92
C PHE A 61 4.26 -7.46 18.80
N ALA A 62 5.28 -6.61 18.95
CA ALA A 62 6.31 -6.39 17.96
C ALA A 62 7.68 -6.62 18.56
N VAL A 63 8.53 -7.35 17.82
CA VAL A 63 9.91 -7.60 18.18
C VAL A 63 10.79 -7.21 17.00
N PRO A 64 11.69 -6.22 17.15
CA PRO A 64 12.64 -5.87 16.11
C PRO A 64 13.71 -6.97 16.01
N ILE A 65 13.89 -7.53 14.82
CA ILE A 65 14.92 -8.56 14.59
C ILE A 65 16.30 -7.88 14.46
N PRO A 66 17.29 -8.24 15.31
CA PRO A 66 18.66 -7.74 15.20
C PRO A 66 19.33 -8.14 13.88
N ARG A 67 20.28 -7.32 13.44
CA ARG A 67 21.07 -7.59 12.23
C ARG A 67 22.21 -8.55 12.50
N ASP A 68 22.78 -8.47 13.70
CA ASP A 68 23.85 -9.37 14.13
C ASP A 68 23.30 -10.79 14.27
N GLU A 69 24.09 -11.76 13.81
CA GLU A 69 23.67 -13.14 13.77
C GLU A 69 23.57 -13.76 15.17
N ASP A 70 24.52 -13.43 16.05
CA ASP A 70 24.57 -13.97 17.40
C ASP A 70 23.42 -13.39 18.25
N GLU A 71 23.19 -12.07 18.16
CA GLU A 71 22.06 -11.42 18.83
C GLU A 71 20.70 -11.94 18.32
N ARG A 72 20.58 -12.15 17.01
CA ARG A 72 19.35 -12.67 16.39
C ARG A 72 19.07 -14.10 16.83
N ASN A 73 20.09 -14.96 16.86
CA ASN A 73 19.92 -16.34 17.28
C ASN A 73 19.57 -16.41 18.78
N ALA A 74 20.25 -15.61 19.62
CA ALA A 74 19.91 -15.50 21.03
C ALA A 74 18.46 -15.00 21.26
N LEU A 75 18.00 -14.03 20.45
CA LEU A 75 16.62 -13.58 20.49
C LEU A 75 15.65 -14.72 20.13
N PHE A 76 15.92 -15.49 19.08
CA PHE A 76 15.04 -16.60 18.70
C PHE A 76 15.01 -17.70 19.77
N ASP A 77 16.15 -18.02 20.37
CA ASP A 77 16.23 -18.97 21.49
C ASP A 77 15.42 -18.48 22.70
N GLU A 78 15.49 -17.17 23.01
CA GLU A 78 14.66 -16.56 24.05
C GLU A 78 13.16 -16.70 23.72
N LEU A 79 12.74 -16.28 22.52
CA LEU A 79 11.35 -16.33 22.07
C LEU A 79 10.79 -17.76 22.04
N GLU A 80 11.62 -18.75 21.70
CA GLU A 80 11.26 -20.16 21.76
C GLU A 80 11.11 -20.65 23.20
N SER A 81 12.05 -20.28 24.10
CA SER A 81 12.03 -20.67 25.51
C SER A 81 10.77 -20.20 26.25
N VAL A 82 10.26 -19.01 25.91
CA VAL A 82 9.04 -18.44 26.49
C VAL A 82 7.76 -18.83 25.74
N ARG A 83 7.88 -19.65 24.68
CA ARG A 83 6.77 -19.99 23.76
C ARG A 83 6.02 -18.75 23.29
N TRP A 84 6.78 -17.80 22.73
CA TRP A 84 6.21 -16.54 22.24
C TRP A 84 5.11 -16.76 21.19
N LEU A 85 5.25 -17.82 20.38
CA LEU A 85 4.20 -18.36 19.52
C LEU A 85 3.46 -19.50 20.23
N ASP A 86 2.15 -19.37 20.37
CA ASP A 86 1.28 -20.32 21.05
C ASP A 86 0.02 -20.69 20.25
N GLU A 87 -0.80 -21.59 20.78
CA GLU A 87 -2.07 -22.04 20.17
C GLU A 87 -3.10 -20.90 20.01
N ARG A 88 -2.92 -19.77 20.71
CA ARG A 88 -3.79 -18.59 20.60
C ARG A 88 -3.35 -17.65 19.48
N THR A 89 -2.13 -17.80 18.99
CA THR A 89 -1.59 -17.03 17.87
C THR A 89 -2.42 -17.30 16.62
N ARG A 90 -2.82 -16.25 15.90
CA ARG A 90 -3.63 -16.37 14.67
C ARG A 90 -2.90 -15.99 13.41
N ALA A 91 -2.00 -15.02 13.52
CA ALA A 91 -1.13 -14.67 12.42
C ALA A 91 0.21 -14.21 12.97
N VAL A 92 1.24 -14.52 12.20
CA VAL A 92 2.59 -14.01 12.37
C VAL A 92 2.94 -13.29 11.08
N PHE A 93 3.49 -12.10 11.22
CA PHE A 93 4.02 -11.30 10.12
C PHE A 93 5.52 -11.17 10.30
N VAL A 94 6.26 -11.13 9.19
CA VAL A 94 7.69 -10.85 9.16
C VAL A 94 7.91 -9.89 8.02
N ASP A 95 8.08 -8.63 8.37
CA ASP A 95 8.39 -7.57 7.41
C ASP A 95 9.89 -7.48 7.19
N PHE A 96 10.35 -7.11 6.00
CA PHE A 96 11.72 -6.67 5.79
C PHE A 96 11.86 -5.94 4.47
N LEU A 97 12.95 -5.19 4.37
CA LEU A 97 13.26 -4.38 3.21
C LEU A 97 14.50 -4.93 2.52
N VAL A 98 14.42 -5.07 1.20
CA VAL A 98 15.55 -5.43 0.35
C VAL A 98 15.70 -4.35 -0.70
N TYR A 99 16.83 -3.65 -0.70
CA TYR A 99 17.12 -2.63 -1.69
C TYR A 99 18.18 -3.13 -2.68
N ASN A 100 17.85 -3.07 -3.97
CA ASN A 100 18.76 -3.39 -5.05
C ASN A 100 19.32 -2.11 -5.67
N THR A 101 20.60 -1.84 -5.42
CA THR A 101 21.31 -0.65 -5.88
C THR A 101 21.50 -0.59 -7.39
N ASN A 102 21.51 -1.73 -8.08
CA ASN A 102 21.78 -1.77 -9.53
C ASN A 102 20.60 -1.26 -10.36
N ILE A 103 19.37 -1.46 -9.88
CA ILE A 103 18.12 -1.08 -10.56
C ILE A 103 17.31 -0.03 -9.80
N ASP A 104 17.81 0.47 -8.67
CA ASP A 104 17.15 1.47 -7.80
C ASP A 104 15.75 1.02 -7.31
N VAL A 105 15.60 -0.26 -6.98
CA VAL A 105 14.32 -0.83 -6.51
C VAL A 105 14.40 -1.24 -5.05
N LEU A 106 13.52 -0.64 -4.25
CA LEU A 106 13.22 -1.06 -2.89
C LEU A 106 12.08 -2.10 -2.94
N SER A 107 12.35 -3.29 -2.43
CA SER A 107 11.38 -4.36 -2.27
C SER A 107 10.94 -4.39 -0.81
N ILE A 108 9.68 -4.07 -0.57
CA ILE A 108 9.03 -4.19 0.74
C ILE A 108 8.38 -5.57 0.77
N VAL A 109 8.91 -6.45 1.62
CA VAL A 109 8.49 -7.84 1.70
C VAL A 109 7.80 -8.07 3.03
N LYS A 110 6.57 -8.59 2.98
CA LYS A 110 5.78 -9.02 4.13
C LYS A 110 5.50 -10.50 3.97
N VAL A 111 6.18 -11.32 4.75
CA VAL A 111 5.91 -12.76 4.85
C VAL A 111 4.94 -12.97 5.99
N MET A 112 3.90 -13.78 5.79
CA MET A 112 2.92 -14.05 6.83
C MET A 112 2.59 -15.54 6.93
N ALA A 113 2.23 -15.97 8.13
CA ALA A 113 1.72 -17.30 8.43
C ALA A 113 0.45 -17.19 9.29
N GLU A 114 -0.68 -17.64 8.74
CA GLU A 114 -1.96 -17.69 9.47
C GLU A 114 -2.17 -19.06 10.12
N PHE A 115 -2.64 -19.08 11.36
CA PHE A 115 -2.89 -20.27 12.18
C PHE A 115 -4.40 -20.43 12.42
N PRO A 116 -5.10 -21.27 11.63
CA PRO A 116 -6.53 -21.56 11.83
C PRO A 116 -6.79 -22.31 13.14
N PRO A 117 -8.03 -22.32 13.67
CA PRO A 117 -8.34 -22.95 14.96
C PRO A 117 -8.26 -24.47 14.89
N THR A 118 -8.37 -25.02 13.69
CA THR A 118 -8.26 -26.45 13.38
C THR A 118 -6.81 -26.94 13.44
N GLY A 119 -5.85 -26.04 13.66
CA GLY A 119 -4.42 -26.31 13.57
C GLY A 119 -3.88 -26.18 12.14
N GLY A 120 -2.55 -26.21 12.01
CA GLY A 120 -1.82 -25.98 10.77
C GLY A 120 -1.34 -24.53 10.60
N ALA A 121 -0.59 -24.27 9.52
CA ALA A 121 -0.11 -22.95 9.16
C ALA A 121 -0.35 -22.69 7.67
N ILE A 122 -0.91 -21.53 7.33
CA ILE A 122 -1.17 -21.09 5.97
C ILE A 122 -0.20 -19.95 5.64
N PRO A 123 0.91 -20.23 4.95
CA PRO A 123 1.89 -19.21 4.59
C PRO A 123 1.39 -18.39 3.40
N SER A 124 1.81 -17.13 3.37
CA SER A 124 1.56 -16.23 2.25
C SER A 124 2.57 -15.09 2.25
N ILE A 125 2.81 -14.52 1.08
CA ILE A 125 3.87 -13.54 0.89
C ILE A 125 3.29 -12.39 0.07
N ASN A 126 3.53 -11.17 0.53
CA ASN A 126 3.25 -9.95 -0.19
C ASN A 126 4.57 -9.22 -0.46
N MET A 127 4.81 -8.89 -1.73
CA MET A 127 6.02 -8.16 -2.15
C MET A 127 5.60 -6.93 -2.94
N ARG A 128 6.05 -5.75 -2.49
CA ARG A 128 5.86 -4.49 -3.19
C ARG A 128 7.19 -3.96 -3.64
N ASN A 129 7.35 -3.88 -4.96
CA ASN A 129 8.55 -3.33 -5.58
C ASN A 129 8.29 -1.89 -5.97
N VAL A 130 9.03 -0.97 -5.35
CA VAL A 130 8.91 0.47 -5.55
C VAL A 130 10.29 1.03 -5.89
N ARG A 131 10.37 1.85 -6.94
CA ARG A 131 11.61 2.57 -7.23
C ARG A 131 11.86 3.59 -6.13
N LEU A 132 13.09 3.62 -5.60
CA LEU A 132 13.41 4.51 -4.49
C LEU A 132 13.18 5.97 -4.88
N GLY A 133 13.49 6.33 -6.12
CA GLY A 133 13.22 7.67 -6.67
C GLY A 133 11.77 8.14 -6.69
N TYR A 134 10.77 7.24 -6.57
CA TYR A 134 9.36 7.62 -6.41
C TYR A 134 8.98 7.96 -4.97
N LEU A 135 9.76 7.48 -3.99
CA LEU A 135 9.60 7.77 -2.57
C LEU A 135 10.48 8.94 -2.14
N TYR A 136 11.72 8.95 -2.64
CA TYR A 136 12.75 9.94 -2.34
C TYR A 136 13.21 10.60 -3.64
N PRO A 137 12.54 11.68 -4.08
CA PRO A 137 12.96 12.43 -5.25
C PRO A 137 14.41 12.89 -5.11
N SER A 138 15.25 12.52 -6.08
CA SER A 138 16.67 12.86 -6.12
C SER A 138 16.99 13.55 -7.45
N ARG A 139 18.24 14.01 -7.60
CA ARG A 139 18.71 14.63 -8.85
C ARG A 139 18.55 13.69 -10.06
N SER A 140 18.70 12.38 -9.86
CA SER A 140 18.52 11.38 -10.92
C SER A 140 17.07 11.25 -11.39
N THR A 141 16.09 11.53 -10.53
CA THR A 141 14.66 11.36 -10.85
C THR A 141 13.95 12.68 -11.17
N ILE A 142 14.70 13.77 -11.31
CA ILE A 142 14.14 15.09 -11.56
C ILE A 142 13.39 15.16 -12.91
N PHE A 143 13.87 14.41 -13.92
CA PHE A 143 13.19 14.32 -15.21
C PHE A 143 11.83 13.62 -15.10
N ASP A 144 11.75 12.53 -14.34
CA ASP A 144 10.49 11.82 -14.10
C ASP A 144 9.49 12.74 -13.39
N LEU A 145 9.96 13.46 -12.35
CA LEU A 145 9.14 14.42 -11.61
C LEU A 145 8.67 15.59 -12.51
N ALA A 146 9.52 16.06 -13.42
CA ALA A 146 9.16 17.10 -14.38
C ALA A 146 8.04 16.63 -15.33
N TRP A 147 8.14 15.41 -15.85
CA TRP A 147 7.08 14.82 -16.68
C TRP A 147 5.78 14.62 -15.93
N ASP A 148 5.85 14.16 -14.68
CA ASP A 148 4.68 14.07 -13.81
C ASP A 148 4.01 15.44 -13.60
N GLY A 149 4.81 16.49 -13.41
CA GLY A 149 4.34 17.86 -13.25
C GLY A 149 3.70 18.43 -14.52
N ILE A 150 4.28 18.18 -15.69
CA ILE A 150 3.71 18.55 -16.99
C ILE A 150 2.36 17.84 -17.18
N LEU A 151 2.30 16.53 -16.94
CA LEU A 151 1.07 15.75 -17.06
C LEU A 151 -0.01 16.26 -16.10
N LEU A 152 0.34 16.57 -14.85
CA LEU A 152 -0.59 17.17 -13.89
C LEU A 152 -1.11 18.53 -14.39
N GLY A 153 -0.23 19.39 -14.92
CA GLY A 153 -0.60 20.68 -15.50
C GLY A 153 -1.59 20.53 -16.65
N VAL A 154 -1.34 19.59 -17.56
CA VAL A 154 -2.25 19.26 -18.67
C VAL A 154 -3.60 18.80 -18.16
N VAL A 155 -3.64 17.89 -17.18
CA VAL A 155 -4.89 17.41 -16.56
C VAL A 155 -5.67 18.57 -15.92
N LEU A 156 -5.00 19.47 -15.20
CA LEU A 156 -5.64 20.63 -14.57
C LEU A 156 -6.25 21.58 -15.61
N VAL A 157 -5.54 21.85 -16.71
CA VAL A 157 -6.08 22.65 -17.82
C VAL A 157 -7.34 22.01 -18.39
N TYR A 158 -7.34 20.68 -18.62
CA TYR A 158 -8.51 19.98 -19.12
C TYR A 158 -9.69 20.00 -18.12
N ILE A 159 -9.43 19.89 -16.82
CA ILE A 159 -10.45 20.04 -15.78
C ILE A 159 -11.07 21.44 -15.85
N ILE A 160 -10.26 22.50 -16.01
CA ILE A 160 -10.77 23.87 -16.16
C ILE A 160 -11.64 23.99 -17.42
N MET A 161 -11.19 23.45 -18.56
CA MET A 161 -11.97 23.44 -19.80
C MET A 161 -13.32 22.71 -19.62
N LEU A 162 -13.33 21.59 -18.89
CA LEU A 162 -14.52 20.84 -18.56
C LEU A 162 -15.52 21.70 -17.77
N PHE A 163 -15.06 22.42 -16.75
CA PHE A 163 -15.91 23.31 -15.95
C PHE A 163 -16.49 24.47 -16.76
N VAL A 164 -15.67 25.10 -17.61
CA VAL A 164 -16.14 26.17 -18.52
C VAL A 164 -17.18 25.63 -19.51
N GLY A 165 -16.94 24.42 -20.06
CA GLY A 165 -17.88 23.73 -20.94
C GLY A 165 -19.22 23.44 -20.26
N CYS A 166 -19.20 22.93 -19.02
CA CYS A 166 -20.38 22.67 -18.21
C CYS A 166 -21.20 23.94 -17.94
N LYS A 167 -20.54 25.07 -17.64
CA LYS A 167 -21.21 26.36 -17.42
C LYS A 167 -21.92 26.88 -18.67
N ARG A 168 -21.36 26.64 -19.87
CA ARG A 168 -21.94 27.11 -21.15
C ARG A 168 -23.03 26.19 -21.70
N LYS A 169 -22.85 24.87 -21.63
CA LYS A 169 -23.73 23.87 -22.28
C LYS A 169 -24.75 23.24 -21.33
N GLY A 170 -24.63 23.52 -20.02
CA GLY A 170 -25.42 22.91 -18.95
C GLY A 170 -24.88 21.55 -18.54
N PHE A 171 -24.73 21.33 -17.22
CA PHE A 171 -24.15 20.11 -16.65
C PHE A 171 -24.89 18.83 -17.09
N LYS A 172 -26.23 18.87 -17.14
CA LYS A 172 -27.07 17.71 -17.49
C LYS A 172 -26.71 17.11 -18.86
N LYS A 173 -26.40 17.94 -19.86
CA LYS A 173 -26.05 17.45 -21.21
C LYS A 173 -24.74 16.66 -21.24
N GLN A 174 -23.85 16.94 -20.30
CA GLN A 174 -22.52 16.31 -20.23
C GLN A 174 -22.54 14.98 -19.48
N VAL A 175 -23.35 14.86 -18.41
CA VAL A 175 -23.56 13.60 -17.70
C VAL A 175 -24.56 12.67 -18.39
N LEU A 176 -25.42 13.16 -19.27
CA LEU A 176 -26.31 12.31 -20.07
C LEU A 176 -25.60 11.61 -21.25
N HIS A 177 -24.40 12.05 -21.61
CA HIS A 177 -23.64 11.53 -22.73
C HIS A 177 -22.53 10.58 -22.24
N PHE A 178 -22.46 9.38 -22.82
CA PHE A 178 -21.49 8.33 -22.45
C PHE A 178 -20.06 8.86 -22.34
N TRP A 179 -19.58 9.57 -23.38
CA TRP A 179 -18.21 10.11 -23.39
C TRP A 179 -17.97 11.20 -22.34
N GLY A 180 -19.01 11.92 -21.92
CA GLY A 180 -18.88 12.96 -20.89
C GLY A 180 -18.68 12.37 -19.49
N ILE A 181 -19.38 11.28 -19.17
CA ILE A 181 -19.15 10.51 -17.94
C ILE A 181 -17.72 9.95 -17.92
N LEU A 182 -17.29 9.36 -19.04
CA LEU A 182 -15.94 8.79 -19.18
C LEU A 182 -14.86 9.87 -19.08
N ASP A 183 -15.10 11.07 -19.60
CA ASP A 183 -14.22 12.23 -19.42
C ASP A 183 -14.11 12.64 -17.93
N ILE A 184 -15.24 12.77 -17.22
CA ILE A 184 -15.27 13.12 -15.79
C ILE A 184 -14.56 12.05 -14.95
N ALA A 185 -14.87 10.77 -15.18
CA ALA A 185 -14.28 9.66 -14.45
C ALA A 185 -12.75 9.61 -14.61
N ASN A 186 -12.25 9.81 -15.83
CA ASN A 186 -10.82 9.84 -16.13
C ASN A 186 -10.10 10.96 -15.35
N TYR A 187 -10.61 12.19 -15.37
CA TYR A 187 -9.98 13.29 -14.62
C TYR A 187 -10.03 13.11 -13.10
N PHE A 188 -11.13 12.55 -12.58
CA PHE A 188 -11.25 12.25 -11.16
C PHE A 188 -10.25 11.17 -10.71
N LEU A 189 -10.08 10.12 -11.51
CA LEU A 189 -9.08 9.09 -11.26
C LEU A 189 -7.65 9.65 -11.31
N PHE A 190 -7.35 10.57 -12.24
CA PHE A 190 -6.06 11.27 -12.23
C PHE A 190 -5.84 12.05 -10.93
N LEU A 191 -6.84 12.80 -10.47
CA LEU A 191 -6.73 13.57 -9.22
C LEU A 191 -6.44 12.67 -8.03
N ILE A 192 -7.18 11.56 -7.88
CA ILE A 192 -6.94 10.59 -6.79
C ILE A 192 -5.53 10.01 -6.89
N ALA A 193 -5.09 9.63 -8.09
CA ALA A 193 -3.76 9.07 -8.30
C ALA A 193 -2.68 10.05 -7.83
N TYR A 194 -2.75 11.32 -8.24
CA TYR A 194 -1.77 12.33 -7.82
C TYR A 194 -1.80 12.59 -6.31
N VAL A 195 -2.99 12.64 -5.69
CA VAL A 195 -3.11 12.77 -4.22
C VAL A 195 -2.38 11.62 -3.50
N LEU A 196 -2.53 10.38 -3.96
CA LEU A 196 -1.84 9.22 -3.37
C LEU A 196 -0.31 9.31 -3.53
N LYS A 197 0.16 9.75 -4.70
CA LYS A 197 1.60 9.95 -4.94
C LYS A 197 2.18 11.06 -4.06
N PHE A 198 1.51 12.20 -3.96
CA PHE A 198 1.95 13.29 -3.07
C PHE A 198 1.94 12.86 -1.61
N ARG A 199 0.91 12.13 -1.17
CA ARG A 199 0.85 11.57 0.19
C ARG A 199 2.05 10.65 0.47
N ALA A 200 2.42 9.79 -0.47
CA ALA A 200 3.58 8.90 -0.32
C ALA A 200 4.89 9.70 -0.12
N ILE A 201 5.11 10.72 -0.95
CA ILE A 201 6.31 11.58 -0.87
C ILE A 201 6.34 12.34 0.47
N LEU A 202 5.20 12.89 0.92
CA LEU A 202 5.11 13.61 2.21
C LEU A 202 5.40 12.71 3.42
N ILE A 203 4.97 11.45 3.36
CA ILE A 203 5.29 10.47 4.41
C ILE A 203 6.79 10.17 4.38
N CYS A 204 7.36 9.89 3.20
CA CYS A 204 8.78 9.61 3.05
C CYS A 204 9.68 10.81 3.39
N PHE A 205 9.20 12.05 3.29
CA PHE A 205 9.95 13.22 3.75
C PHE A 205 10.24 13.21 5.25
N ASN A 206 9.39 12.55 6.05
CA ASN A 206 9.56 12.42 7.50
C ASN A 206 10.25 11.10 7.91
N ILE A 207 10.62 10.26 6.94
CA ILE A 207 11.19 8.95 7.17
C ILE A 207 12.56 8.88 6.50
N ASP A 208 13.62 8.74 7.27
CA ASP A 208 14.96 8.63 6.71
C ASP A 208 15.16 7.31 5.95
N PHE A 209 15.91 7.37 4.85
CA PHE A 209 16.41 6.19 4.15
C PHE A 209 17.94 6.31 3.97
N PRO A 210 18.74 5.30 4.36
CA PRO A 210 18.34 3.98 4.90
C PRO A 210 17.79 4.05 6.34
N PRO A 211 16.94 3.09 6.74
CA PRO A 211 16.37 3.08 8.08
C PRO A 211 17.45 2.89 9.18
N PRO A 212 17.19 3.40 10.39
CA PRO A 212 18.10 3.27 11.53
C PRO A 212 18.39 1.80 11.85
N HIS A 213 19.55 1.56 12.47
CA HIS A 213 20.02 0.18 12.72
C HIS A 213 19.21 -0.52 13.82
N ASN A 214 18.71 0.23 14.80
CA ASN A 214 18.05 -0.30 16.00
C ASN A 214 16.55 -0.02 16.03
N GLY A 215 15.94 0.21 14.85
CA GLY A 215 14.54 0.62 14.77
C GLY A 215 13.86 0.03 13.56
N PHE A 216 12.56 -0.21 13.71
CA PHE A 216 11.69 -0.44 12.58
C PHE A 216 11.17 0.88 12.02
N THR A 217 10.90 0.87 10.73
CA THR A 217 10.34 2.00 10.02
C THR A 217 9.35 1.46 9.02
N ASN A 218 8.13 1.97 9.05
CA ASN A 218 7.07 1.48 8.20
C ASN A 218 7.15 2.08 6.79
N TYR A 219 7.65 1.29 5.83
CA TYR A 219 7.61 1.62 4.40
C TYR A 219 6.40 1.02 3.66
N GLU A 220 5.60 0.18 4.31
CA GLU A 220 4.43 -0.44 3.69
C GLU A 220 3.35 0.61 3.36
N THR A 221 3.14 1.59 4.25
CA THR A 221 2.17 2.69 4.01
C THR A 221 2.49 3.54 2.76
N PRO A 222 3.71 4.10 2.61
CA PRO A 222 4.06 4.82 1.39
C PRO A 222 4.15 3.87 0.18
N GLY A 223 4.63 2.63 0.36
CA GLY A 223 4.69 1.63 -0.72
C GLY A 223 3.31 1.26 -1.28
N TRP A 224 2.32 1.06 -0.42
CA TRP A 224 0.92 0.84 -0.82
C TRP A 224 0.35 2.02 -1.60
N SER A 225 0.65 3.24 -1.16
CA SER A 225 0.18 4.46 -1.83
C SER A 225 0.73 4.59 -3.25
N ILE A 226 2.01 4.25 -3.46
CA ILE A 226 2.63 4.22 -4.80
C ILE A 226 2.06 3.08 -5.66
N ASP A 227 1.83 1.90 -5.09
CA ASP A 227 1.23 0.79 -5.83
C ASP A 227 -0.20 1.12 -6.30
N MET A 228 -1.01 1.74 -5.43
CA MET A 228 -2.34 2.24 -5.80
C MET A 228 -2.28 3.34 -6.87
N TRP A 229 -1.33 4.28 -6.75
CA TRP A 229 -1.10 5.28 -7.81
C TRP A 229 -0.82 4.62 -9.16
N ARG A 230 0.05 3.61 -9.20
CA ARG A 230 0.38 2.87 -10.43
C ARG A 230 -0.85 2.18 -11.02
N ASN A 231 -1.66 1.53 -10.19
CA ASN A 231 -2.88 0.84 -10.64
C ASN A 231 -3.92 1.83 -11.21
N LEU A 232 -4.11 2.98 -10.55
CA LEU A 232 -5.00 4.03 -11.06
C LEU A 232 -4.49 4.65 -12.37
N MET A 233 -3.18 4.89 -12.48
CA MET A 233 -2.58 5.37 -13.72
C MET A 233 -2.74 4.36 -14.88
N ALA A 234 -2.67 3.06 -14.62
CA ALA A 234 -2.93 2.03 -15.63
C ALA A 234 -4.39 2.06 -16.13
N ILE A 235 -5.35 2.22 -15.22
CA ILE A 235 -6.77 2.40 -15.57
C ILE A 235 -6.95 3.68 -16.41
N ASN A 236 -6.36 4.80 -15.98
CA ASN A 236 -6.42 6.05 -16.72
C ASN A 236 -5.82 5.96 -18.12
N CYS A 237 -4.70 5.25 -18.27
CA CYS A 237 -4.08 4.99 -19.56
C CYS A 237 -5.05 4.26 -20.49
N THR A 238 -5.71 3.21 -19.98
CA THR A 238 -6.70 2.43 -20.73
C THR A 238 -7.89 3.30 -21.16
N ILE A 239 -8.44 4.10 -20.24
CA ILE A 239 -9.55 5.01 -20.57
C ILE A 239 -9.11 6.08 -21.59
N SER A 240 -7.91 6.63 -21.45
CA SER A 240 -7.37 7.64 -22.37
C SER A 240 -7.13 7.06 -23.76
N TRP A 241 -6.69 5.81 -23.85
CA TRP A 241 -6.61 5.09 -25.11
C TRP A 241 -8.00 4.89 -25.74
N LEU A 242 -9.02 4.49 -24.97
CA LEU A 242 -10.40 4.39 -25.47
C LEU A 242 -10.94 5.71 -26.01
N LYS A 243 -10.54 6.86 -25.43
CA LYS A 243 -10.93 8.18 -25.95
C LYS A 243 -10.41 8.45 -27.37
N THR A 244 -9.37 7.76 -27.84
CA THR A 244 -8.91 7.93 -29.23
C THR A 244 -9.98 7.56 -30.25
N PHE A 245 -10.86 6.60 -29.94
CA PHE A 245 -11.99 6.24 -30.81
C PHE A 245 -13.01 7.37 -31.01
N LYS A 246 -13.16 8.24 -30.01
CA LYS A 246 -14.01 9.44 -30.12
C LYS A 246 -13.53 10.34 -31.26
N PHE A 247 -12.22 10.52 -31.40
CA PHE A 247 -11.61 11.33 -32.46
C PHE A 247 -11.51 10.57 -33.79
N ALA A 248 -11.39 9.24 -33.74
CA ALA A 248 -11.48 8.42 -34.96
C ALA A 248 -12.87 8.52 -35.62
N GLY A 249 -13.92 8.77 -34.85
CA GLY A 249 -15.27 9.03 -35.36
C GLY A 249 -15.40 10.29 -36.24
N ASP A 250 -14.44 11.22 -36.19
CA ASP A 250 -14.42 12.39 -37.07
C ASP A 250 -13.94 12.03 -38.50
N VAL A 251 -13.37 10.84 -38.71
CA VAL A 251 -12.97 10.34 -40.02
C VAL A 251 -14.18 9.68 -40.70
N PRO A 252 -14.58 10.08 -41.92
CA PRO A 252 -15.84 9.67 -42.55
C PRO A 252 -16.07 8.15 -42.65
N PHE A 253 -15.01 7.38 -42.96
CA PHE A 253 -15.07 5.91 -43.01
C PHE A 253 -15.26 5.27 -41.63
N MET A 254 -14.60 5.80 -40.60
CA MET A 254 -14.67 5.25 -39.24
C MET A 254 -15.95 5.67 -38.51
N ALA A 255 -16.54 6.82 -38.87
CA ALA A 255 -17.78 7.32 -38.29
C ALA A 255 -18.93 6.29 -38.40
N GLN A 256 -19.05 5.61 -39.55
CA GLN A 256 -20.09 4.59 -39.78
C GLN A 256 -19.94 3.38 -38.87
N ILE A 257 -18.70 2.96 -38.59
CA ILE A 257 -18.40 1.82 -37.72
C ILE A 257 -18.66 2.18 -36.26
N VAL A 258 -18.22 3.36 -35.83
CA VAL A 258 -18.42 3.85 -34.45
C VAL A 258 -19.90 3.97 -34.12
N HIS A 259 -20.72 4.43 -35.07
CA HIS A 259 -22.18 4.56 -34.89
C HIS A 259 -22.94 3.24 -34.71
N VAL A 260 -22.36 2.11 -35.16
CA VAL A 260 -22.96 0.79 -34.98
C VAL A 260 -22.55 0.17 -33.63
N ILE A 261 -21.38 0.56 -33.12
CA ILE A 261 -20.79 -0.03 -31.90
C ILE A 261 -21.25 0.68 -30.61
N PHE A 262 -21.52 1.98 -30.67
CA PHE A 262 -21.90 2.81 -29.51
C PHE A 262 -23.25 3.49 -29.71
#